data_AF-A0A8J2WZT0-F1
#
_entry.id   AF-A0A8J2WZT0-F1
#
_cell.length_a   1.000
_cell.length_b   1.000
_cell.length_c   1.000
_cell.angle_alpha   90.00
_cell.angle_beta   90.00
_cell.angle_gamma   90.00
#
_symmetry.space_group_name_H-M   'P 1'
#
loop_
_entity.id
_entity.type
_entity.pdbx_description
1 polymer ?
#
loop_
_entity_poly.entity_id
_entity_poly.type
_entity_poly.pdbx_seq_one_letter_code
_entity_poly.pdbx_strand_id
1 'polypeptide(L)'
;MGKKSRRKPAKPPRAPDTPDTAAGGDDQDWWVNGGAMPEADFVARAYEEIVSDPNHNDYPLAERHAAAGLTPLKRRPERVKKRRPSCDVCGAENARYTCIGCGSQHYCGKDCQKYAWREDGHRDECKTLQDVSRAEAAAIVAQLNDASLIPPLRVRDLERLDGDDVYAPAVEFGLYAAFRAVLRAQTDFQALLQLYTSNCECSFLQHLACTPFRGERRSRAGTGSFSKADGQRFAEFVDSSDDAWELWLAATATLVRVCTDRRVASQRITHTVCHRTSRDSLCGLVCILARREVAEALFASRDGSDADKAFIKARAQRSAKLLKKLLDHLAATSEDEDPGSILEGNVNQLTAQFAYWCQAHRVGVDIDRVVGLRGARKQMYEGLAVPLARATIDKGRILNSSESRAVMAAIRRNF
;
A
#
# COMPACT_ATOMS: atom_id res chain seq x y z
N MET A 1 -22.61 -52.43 65.37
CA MET A 1 -22.08 -51.27 64.61
C MET A 1 -22.66 -51.28 63.20
N GLY A 2 -23.66 -50.44 62.91
CA GLY A 2 -24.28 -50.35 61.58
C GLY A 2 -24.40 -48.89 61.17
N LYS A 3 -23.67 -48.47 60.13
CA LYS A 3 -23.63 -47.09 59.64
C LYS A 3 -24.96 -46.76 58.93
N LYS A 4 -25.72 -45.81 59.48
CA LYS A 4 -26.93 -45.24 58.85
C LYS A 4 -26.52 -44.32 57.69
N SER A 5 -26.95 -44.69 56.48
CA SER A 5 -26.84 -43.87 55.27
C SER A 5 -27.81 -42.67 55.35
N ARG A 6 -27.28 -41.45 55.27
CA ARG A 6 -28.07 -40.21 55.14
C ARG A 6 -28.44 -40.03 53.66
N ARG A 7 -29.74 -40.16 53.33
CA ARG A 7 -30.30 -39.75 52.04
C ARG A 7 -30.22 -38.22 51.90
N LYS A 8 -29.70 -37.72 50.77
CA LYS A 8 -29.75 -36.30 50.39
C LYS A 8 -31.18 -35.91 49.99
N PRO A 9 -31.64 -34.68 50.29
CA PRO A 9 -32.95 -34.20 49.86
C PRO A 9 -32.98 -33.93 48.34
N ALA A 10 -34.13 -34.20 47.73
CA ALA A 10 -34.39 -33.97 46.32
C ALA A 10 -34.39 -32.47 45.99
N LYS A 11 -33.80 -32.10 44.85
CA LYS A 11 -33.83 -30.73 44.31
C LYS A 11 -35.26 -30.38 43.86
N PRO A 12 -35.75 -29.16 44.13
CA PRO A 12 -37.05 -28.73 43.62
C PRO A 12 -37.02 -28.54 42.10
N PRO A 13 -38.18 -28.66 41.43
CA PRO A 13 -38.28 -28.51 39.97
C PRO A 13 -37.92 -27.09 39.53
N ARG A 14 -37.25 -27.01 38.38
CA ARG A 14 -36.79 -25.77 37.76
C ARG A 14 -38.00 -24.97 37.26
N ALA A 15 -38.10 -23.70 37.65
CA ALA A 15 -39.11 -22.78 37.16
C ALA A 15 -38.93 -22.52 35.65
N PRO A 16 -40.02 -22.25 34.90
CA PRO A 16 -39.95 -21.96 33.47
C PRO A 16 -39.22 -20.64 33.21
N ASP A 17 -38.37 -20.64 32.19
CA ASP A 17 -37.51 -19.53 31.80
C ASP A 17 -38.34 -18.29 31.42
N THR A 18 -38.17 -17.21 32.18
CA THR A 18 -38.57 -15.86 31.77
C THR A 18 -37.60 -15.36 30.68
N PRO A 19 -38.09 -14.80 29.56
CA PRO A 19 -37.21 -14.29 28.52
C PRO A 19 -36.46 -13.05 29.01
N ASP A 20 -35.14 -13.14 29.02
CA ASP A 20 -34.23 -12.02 29.25
C ASP A 20 -34.39 -10.97 28.14
N THR A 21 -34.96 -9.82 28.49
CA THR A 21 -34.78 -8.58 27.74
C THR A 21 -33.34 -8.09 27.94
N ALA A 22 -32.44 -8.55 27.09
CA ALA A 22 -31.07 -8.06 27.04
C ALA A 22 -31.03 -6.68 26.37
N ALA A 23 -30.78 -5.65 27.18
CA ALA A 23 -30.19 -4.40 26.71
C ALA A 23 -28.71 -4.67 26.40
N GLY A 24 -28.39 -4.78 25.12
CA GLY A 24 -27.05 -5.04 24.60
C GLY A 24 -27.02 -4.79 23.10
N GLY A 25 -27.23 -3.53 22.70
CA GLY A 25 -26.97 -3.05 21.35
C GLY A 25 -25.75 -2.14 21.36
N ASP A 26 -24.95 -2.20 20.29
CA ASP A 26 -23.86 -1.28 19.88
C ASP A 26 -22.43 -1.85 19.80
N ASP A 27 -22.23 -3.07 19.27
CA ASP A 27 -20.88 -3.47 18.79
C ASP A 27 -20.87 -4.40 17.55
N GLN A 28 -22.00 -4.55 16.88
CA GLN A 28 -22.14 -5.19 15.58
C GLN A 28 -22.87 -4.18 14.67
N ASP A 29 -22.53 -4.15 13.37
CA ASP A 29 -23.17 -3.30 12.34
C ASP A 29 -22.65 -1.88 12.12
N TRP A 30 -21.38 -1.76 11.73
CA TRP A 30 -21.02 -0.69 10.76
C TRP A 30 -20.58 -1.22 9.39
N TRP A 31 -20.46 -2.54 9.19
CA TRP A 31 -19.91 -3.14 7.95
C TRP A 31 -20.91 -3.87 7.02
N VAL A 32 -22.23 -3.95 7.32
CA VAL A 32 -23.15 -4.90 6.62
C VAL A 32 -24.22 -4.29 5.70
N ASN A 33 -24.69 -3.05 5.83
CA ASN A 33 -25.87 -2.61 5.07
C ASN A 33 -25.57 -1.72 3.86
N GLY A 34 -25.32 -2.36 2.71
CA GLY A 34 -25.43 -1.77 1.37
C GLY A 34 -26.34 -2.66 0.50
N GLY A 35 -27.58 -2.22 0.30
CA GLY A 35 -28.61 -2.98 -0.43
C GLY A 35 -28.31 -3.17 -1.92
N ALA A 36 -28.79 -4.30 -2.46
CA ALA A 36 -28.50 -4.84 -3.78
C ALA A 36 -29.13 -4.07 -4.97
N MET A 37 -28.48 -4.15 -6.14
CA MET A 37 -29.04 -3.85 -7.46
C MET A 37 -28.90 -5.06 -8.41
N PRO A 38 -29.87 -5.31 -9.32
CA PRO A 38 -29.88 -6.46 -10.21
C PRO A 38 -29.15 -6.17 -11.54
N GLU A 39 -27.88 -6.58 -11.66
CA GLU A 39 -27.03 -6.35 -12.87
C GLU A 39 -26.37 -7.64 -13.41
N ALA A 40 -26.72 -8.79 -12.84
CA ALA A 40 -26.02 -10.06 -13.09
C ALA A 40 -26.11 -10.57 -14.54
N ASP A 41 -27.10 -10.12 -15.33
CA ASP A 41 -27.35 -10.64 -16.68
C ASP A 41 -26.57 -9.92 -17.80
N PHE A 42 -26.05 -8.71 -17.54
CA PHE A 42 -25.22 -7.97 -18.50
C PHE A 42 -23.75 -8.41 -18.46
N VAL A 43 -23.25 -8.70 -17.25
CA VAL A 43 -21.85 -9.10 -17.01
C VAL A 43 -21.56 -10.49 -17.56
N ALA A 44 -22.52 -11.42 -17.48
CA ALA A 44 -22.36 -12.79 -17.99
C ALA A 44 -22.18 -12.84 -19.52
N ARG A 45 -22.94 -12.02 -20.27
CA ARG A 45 -22.84 -11.93 -21.74
C ARG A 45 -21.56 -11.24 -22.22
N ALA A 46 -21.14 -10.17 -21.54
CA ALA A 46 -19.89 -9.49 -21.88
C ALA A 46 -18.66 -10.36 -21.58
N TYR A 47 -18.75 -11.25 -20.59
CA TYR A 47 -17.68 -12.17 -20.21
C TYR A 47 -17.44 -13.31 -21.22
N GLU A 48 -18.48 -13.91 -21.80
CA GLU A 48 -18.32 -15.02 -22.75
C GLU A 48 -17.76 -14.57 -24.12
N GLU A 49 -18.03 -13.33 -24.55
CA GLU A 49 -17.38 -12.71 -25.73
C GLU A 49 -15.88 -12.44 -25.51
N ILE A 50 -15.45 -12.22 -24.26
CA ILE A 50 -14.06 -11.89 -23.91
C ILE A 50 -13.18 -13.14 -23.79
N VAL A 51 -13.74 -14.27 -23.39
CA VAL A 51 -12.97 -15.46 -22.99
C VAL A 51 -12.64 -16.39 -24.17
N SER A 52 -13.29 -16.24 -25.32
CA SER A 52 -13.26 -17.25 -26.39
C SER A 52 -12.35 -16.96 -27.60
N ASP A 53 -11.62 -15.84 -27.63
CA ASP A 53 -10.63 -15.56 -28.70
C ASP A 53 -9.18 -15.90 -28.28
N PRO A 54 -8.54 -16.92 -28.89
CA PRO A 54 -7.28 -17.48 -28.44
C PRO A 54 -6.01 -16.65 -28.76
N ASN A 55 -6.10 -15.45 -29.34
CA ASN A 55 -4.93 -14.60 -29.65
C ASN A 55 -4.58 -13.54 -28.57
N HIS A 56 -4.90 -13.85 -27.32
CA HIS A 56 -4.75 -12.99 -26.14
C HIS A 56 -3.28 -12.85 -25.69
N ASN A 57 -2.44 -12.09 -26.42
CA ASN A 57 -1.20 -11.55 -25.86
C ASN A 57 -0.84 -10.15 -26.42
N ASP A 58 -0.60 -9.22 -25.49
CA ASP A 58 0.00 -7.88 -25.63
C ASP A 58 -0.69 -6.76 -26.46
N TYR A 59 -1.92 -6.96 -26.95
CA TYR A 59 -2.59 -5.98 -27.81
C TYR A 59 -3.84 -5.19 -27.30
N PRO A 60 -4.10 -4.89 -26.01
CA PRO A 60 -5.32 -4.12 -25.71
C PRO A 60 -5.18 -3.00 -24.66
N LEU A 61 -4.31 -2.02 -24.85
CA LEU A 61 -4.46 -0.73 -24.13
C LEU A 61 -4.70 0.41 -25.12
N ALA A 62 -3.94 0.47 -26.21
CA ALA A 62 -4.05 1.58 -27.17
C ALA A 62 -5.41 1.62 -27.90
N GLU A 63 -5.97 0.47 -28.27
CA GLU A 63 -7.26 0.37 -28.98
C GLU A 63 -8.48 0.43 -28.03
N ARG A 64 -8.30 0.02 -26.76
CA ARG A 64 -9.31 0.22 -25.69
C ARG A 64 -9.59 1.70 -25.43
N HIS A 65 -8.56 2.54 -25.57
CA HIS A 65 -8.72 4.00 -25.51
C HIS A 65 -9.48 4.51 -26.74
N ALA A 66 -9.12 4.05 -27.94
CA ALA A 66 -9.75 4.50 -29.19
C ALA A 66 -11.26 4.21 -29.24
N ALA A 67 -11.70 3.04 -28.80
CA ALA A 67 -13.11 2.66 -28.75
C ALA A 67 -13.95 3.45 -27.72
N ALA A 68 -13.30 4.04 -26.71
CA ALA A 68 -13.91 4.95 -25.74
C ALA A 68 -13.84 6.44 -26.15
N GLY A 69 -13.46 6.74 -27.40
CA GLY A 69 -13.26 8.11 -27.90
C GLY A 69 -11.94 8.76 -27.45
N LEU A 70 -11.02 8.00 -26.85
CA LEU A 70 -9.75 8.48 -26.34
C LEU A 70 -8.64 8.18 -27.36
N THR A 71 -7.88 9.20 -27.76
CA THR A 71 -6.82 9.05 -28.77
C THR A 71 -5.78 8.01 -28.30
N PRO A 72 -5.29 7.09 -29.17
CA PRO A 72 -4.21 6.19 -28.80
C PRO A 72 -3.01 6.99 -28.30
N LEU A 73 -2.65 6.82 -27.03
CA LEU A 73 -1.39 7.40 -26.55
C LEU A 73 -0.27 6.71 -27.34
N LYS A 74 0.53 7.53 -28.04
CA LYS A 74 1.73 7.08 -28.74
C LYS A 74 2.48 6.11 -27.83
N ARG A 75 2.74 4.90 -28.33
CA ARG A 75 3.52 3.88 -27.61
C ARG A 75 4.77 4.58 -27.08
N ARG A 76 4.91 4.63 -25.76
CA ARG A 76 6.09 5.19 -25.14
C ARG A 76 7.28 4.39 -25.70
N PRO A 77 8.28 5.03 -26.33
CA PRO A 77 9.43 4.30 -26.83
C PRO A 77 10.02 3.46 -25.70
N GLU A 78 10.43 2.23 -26.04
CA GLU A 78 10.99 1.28 -25.10
C GLU A 78 12.09 1.99 -24.29
N ARG A 79 11.87 2.11 -22.97
CA ARG A 79 12.71 2.98 -22.14
C ARG A 79 14.07 2.31 -21.96
N VAL A 80 15.04 2.80 -22.73
CA VAL A 80 16.48 2.60 -22.51
C VAL A 80 16.77 2.75 -21.02
N LYS A 81 17.47 1.78 -20.43
CA LYS A 81 17.92 1.77 -19.02
C LYS A 81 18.59 3.11 -18.71
N LYS A 82 17.88 4.05 -18.07
CA LYS A 82 18.43 5.40 -17.88
C LYS A 82 19.62 5.33 -16.93
N ARG A 83 20.81 5.61 -17.47
CA ARG A 83 21.89 6.23 -16.71
C ARG A 83 21.33 7.53 -16.11
N ARG A 84 21.90 8.03 -15.01
CA ARG A 84 21.61 9.42 -14.59
C ARG A 84 21.66 10.31 -15.84
N PRO A 85 20.72 11.26 -16.00
CA PRO A 85 20.58 12.00 -17.24
C PRO A 85 21.93 12.59 -17.66
N SER A 86 22.19 12.56 -18.96
CA SER A 86 23.30 13.32 -19.53
C SER A 86 23.06 14.79 -19.25
N CYS A 87 24.13 15.57 -19.14
CA CYS A 87 24.02 17.02 -19.15
C CYS A 87 23.31 17.45 -20.44
N ASP A 88 22.27 18.28 -20.34
CA ASP A 88 21.53 18.76 -21.51
C ASP A 88 22.36 19.68 -22.42
N VAL A 89 23.45 20.25 -21.89
CA VAL A 89 24.39 21.10 -22.63
C VAL A 89 25.51 20.29 -23.29
N CYS A 90 26.25 19.51 -22.51
CA CYS A 90 27.50 18.89 -22.99
C CYS A 90 27.42 17.37 -23.16
N GLY A 91 26.27 16.75 -22.89
CA GLY A 91 26.07 15.31 -23.00
C GLY A 91 26.78 14.45 -21.94
N ALA A 92 27.56 15.05 -21.04
CA ALA A 92 28.29 14.32 -20.01
C ALA A 92 27.35 13.47 -19.14
N GLU A 93 27.67 12.19 -18.98
CA GLU A 93 26.85 11.28 -18.17
C GLU A 93 26.84 11.68 -16.69
N ASN A 94 25.79 11.28 -15.98
CA ASN A 94 25.67 11.48 -14.53
C ASN A 94 25.59 12.94 -14.09
N ALA A 95 24.76 13.74 -14.76
CA ALA A 95 24.38 15.06 -14.30
C ALA A 95 23.99 15.05 -12.81
N ARG A 96 24.53 16.02 -12.06
CA ARG A 96 24.39 16.13 -10.60
C ARG A 96 23.51 17.29 -10.18
N TYR A 97 23.24 18.21 -11.10
CA TYR A 97 22.48 19.42 -10.86
C TYR A 97 21.21 19.38 -11.70
N THR A 98 20.14 19.96 -11.16
CA THR A 98 18.86 20.15 -11.83
C THR A 98 18.50 21.62 -11.74
N CYS A 99 17.88 22.18 -12.78
CA CYS A 99 17.33 23.52 -12.68
C CYS A 99 16.28 23.58 -11.56
N ILE A 100 16.48 24.44 -10.56
CA ILE A 100 15.52 24.62 -9.44
C ILE A 100 14.22 25.27 -9.94
N GLY A 101 14.30 26.07 -11.01
CA GLY A 101 13.13 26.69 -11.63
C GLY A 101 12.18 25.65 -12.21
N CYS A 102 12.59 24.95 -13.27
CA CYS A 102 11.69 24.02 -13.96
C CYS A 102 11.73 22.57 -13.44
N GLY A 103 12.77 22.15 -12.72
CA GLY A 103 12.96 20.76 -12.31
C GLY A 103 13.29 19.78 -13.45
N SER A 104 13.22 20.22 -14.71
CA SER A 104 13.29 19.34 -15.89
C SER A 104 14.66 19.27 -16.57
N GLN A 105 15.47 20.34 -16.57
CA GLN A 105 16.82 20.32 -17.17
C GLN A 105 17.93 19.91 -16.18
N HIS A 106 18.91 19.14 -16.66
CA HIS A 106 19.99 18.52 -15.91
C HIS A 106 21.38 18.95 -16.37
N TYR A 107 22.26 19.22 -15.41
CA TYR A 107 23.61 19.71 -15.65
C TYR A 107 24.67 18.89 -14.90
N CYS A 108 25.81 18.66 -15.54
CA CYS A 108 26.96 18.03 -14.87
C CYS A 108 27.65 18.97 -13.87
N GLY A 109 27.53 20.29 -14.07
CA GLY A 109 28.14 21.31 -13.24
C GLY A 109 27.48 22.68 -13.40
N LYS A 110 27.86 23.63 -12.53
CA LYS A 110 27.37 25.02 -12.55
C LYS A 110 27.70 25.76 -13.84
N ASP A 111 28.80 25.40 -14.51
CA ASP A 111 29.22 26.07 -15.75
C ASP A 111 28.27 25.74 -16.90
N CYS A 112 27.90 24.47 -17.08
CA CYS A 112 26.89 24.08 -18.04
C CYS A 112 25.53 24.70 -17.70
N GLN A 113 25.14 24.77 -16.43
CA GLN A 113 23.91 25.47 -16.04
C GLN A 113 23.92 26.96 -16.41
N LYS A 114 25.04 27.66 -16.16
CA LYS A 114 25.18 29.10 -16.50
C LYS A 114 25.17 29.32 -18.01
N TYR A 115 25.86 28.47 -18.77
CA TYR A 115 25.84 28.50 -20.22
C TYR A 115 24.42 28.27 -20.74
N ALA A 116 23.73 27.23 -20.25
CA ALA A 116 22.36 26.95 -20.61
C ALA A 116 21.44 28.16 -20.41
N TRP A 117 21.60 28.79 -19.24
CA TRP A 117 20.80 29.95 -18.85
C TRP A 117 21.05 31.21 -19.69
N ARG A 118 22.28 31.46 -20.12
CA ARG A 118 22.64 32.72 -20.82
C ARG A 118 22.66 32.57 -22.33
N GLU A 119 23.17 31.45 -22.82
CA GLU A 119 23.56 31.27 -24.23
C GLU A 119 22.70 30.22 -24.94
N ASP A 120 22.19 29.21 -24.23
CA ASP A 120 21.46 28.06 -24.82
C ASP A 120 19.93 28.21 -24.77
N GLY A 121 19.43 29.40 -24.46
CA GLY A 121 17.99 29.71 -24.46
C GLY A 121 17.19 29.17 -23.26
N HIS A 122 17.81 28.47 -22.30
CA HIS A 122 17.07 27.87 -21.17
C HIS A 122 16.31 28.92 -20.34
N ARG A 123 16.81 30.16 -20.25
CA ARG A 123 16.12 31.24 -19.52
C ARG A 123 14.71 31.49 -20.04
N ASP A 124 14.53 31.44 -21.35
CA ASP A 124 13.24 31.70 -21.99
C ASP A 124 12.36 30.44 -21.98
N GLU A 125 12.96 29.26 -22.14
CA GLU A 125 12.26 27.98 -22.09
C GLU A 125 11.82 27.56 -20.69
N CYS A 126 12.53 28.00 -19.64
CA CYS A 126 12.31 27.54 -18.27
C CYS A 126 10.86 27.75 -17.83
N LYS A 127 10.24 28.87 -18.23
CA LYS A 127 8.84 29.16 -17.88
C LYS A 127 7.87 28.21 -18.59
N THR A 128 8.09 27.96 -19.88
CA THR A 128 7.28 27.00 -20.65
C THR A 128 7.38 25.59 -20.07
N LEU A 129 8.57 25.15 -19.65
CA LEU A 129 8.76 23.84 -19.01
C LEU A 129 8.02 23.74 -17.68
N GLN A 130 8.02 24.80 -16.87
CA GLN A 130 7.21 24.87 -15.66
C GLN A 130 5.73 24.74 -15.96
N ASP A 131 5.22 25.50 -16.94
CA ASP A 131 3.79 25.52 -17.28
C ASP A 131 3.33 24.16 -17.83
N VAL A 132 4.15 23.48 -18.64
CA VAL A 132 3.90 22.09 -19.07
C VAL A 132 3.83 21.16 -17.87
N SER A 133 4.81 21.21 -16.97
CA SER A 133 4.82 20.35 -15.78
C SER A 133 3.58 20.57 -14.89
N ARG A 134 3.19 21.84 -14.68
CA ARG A 134 1.98 22.19 -13.93
C ARG A 134 0.72 21.66 -14.62
N ALA A 135 0.62 21.78 -15.94
CA ALA A 135 -0.54 21.27 -16.68
C ALA A 135 -0.65 19.73 -16.57
N GLU A 136 0.48 19.02 -16.68
CA GLU A 136 0.54 17.57 -16.49
C GLU A 136 0.14 17.16 -15.07
N ALA A 137 0.65 17.86 -14.07
CA ALA A 137 0.32 17.63 -12.67
C ALA A 137 -1.17 17.83 -12.39
N ALA A 138 -1.77 18.92 -12.88
CA ALA A 138 -3.20 19.19 -12.75
C ALA A 138 -4.04 18.09 -13.42
N ALA A 139 -3.64 17.63 -14.61
CA ALA A 139 -4.33 16.54 -15.31
C ALA A 139 -4.29 15.22 -14.53
N ILE A 140 -3.15 14.85 -13.93
CA ILE A 140 -3.02 13.65 -13.10
C ILE A 140 -3.95 13.72 -11.89
N VAL A 141 -3.99 14.87 -11.19
CA VAL A 141 -4.86 15.03 -10.02
C VAL A 141 -6.35 15.02 -10.41
N ALA A 142 -6.71 15.67 -11.53
CA ALA A 142 -8.07 15.62 -12.06
C ALA A 142 -8.50 14.18 -12.39
N GLN A 143 -7.65 13.41 -13.06
CA GLN A 143 -7.90 12.01 -13.40
C GLN A 143 -8.11 11.13 -12.15
N LEU A 144 -7.30 11.33 -11.10
CA LEU A 144 -7.47 10.60 -9.85
C LEU A 144 -8.81 10.90 -9.18
N ASN A 145 -9.32 12.12 -9.32
CA ASN A 145 -10.58 12.56 -8.74
C ASN A 145 -11.81 12.29 -9.62
N ASP A 146 -11.62 11.88 -10.87
CA ASP A 146 -12.71 11.61 -11.79
C ASP A 146 -13.44 10.30 -11.41
N ALA A 147 -14.60 10.45 -10.76
CA ALA A 147 -15.45 9.33 -10.35
C ALA A 147 -16.15 8.65 -11.53
N SER A 148 -16.18 9.26 -12.72
CA SER A 148 -16.73 8.63 -13.93
C SER A 148 -15.77 7.59 -14.52
N LEU A 149 -14.48 7.67 -14.18
CA LEU A 149 -13.47 6.72 -14.63
C LEU A 149 -13.45 5.48 -13.75
N ILE A 150 -13.35 4.32 -14.40
CA ILE A 150 -13.05 3.06 -13.69
C ILE A 150 -11.66 3.12 -13.05
N PRO A 151 -11.41 2.37 -11.95
CA PRO A 151 -10.16 2.45 -11.21
C PRO A 151 -8.85 2.33 -12.03
N PRO A 152 -8.73 1.44 -13.04
CA PRO A 152 -7.53 1.37 -13.88
C PRO A 152 -7.22 2.70 -14.61
N LEU A 153 -8.25 3.42 -15.05
CA LEU A 153 -8.08 4.68 -15.76
C LEU A 153 -7.69 5.81 -14.82
N ARG A 154 -8.13 5.76 -13.55
CA ARG A 154 -7.76 6.75 -12.53
C ARG A 154 -6.27 6.73 -12.21
N VAL A 155 -5.60 5.58 -12.35
CA VAL A 155 -4.23 5.35 -11.84
C VAL A 155 -3.14 5.18 -12.93
N ARG A 156 -3.53 5.23 -14.21
CA ARG A 156 -2.70 4.87 -15.36
C ARG A 156 -1.40 5.67 -15.52
N ASP A 157 -1.39 6.94 -15.12
CA ASP A 157 -0.32 7.90 -15.41
C ASP A 157 0.53 8.26 -14.17
N LEU A 158 0.36 7.53 -13.07
CA LEU A 158 1.06 7.80 -11.81
C LEU A 158 2.59 7.71 -11.93
N GLU A 159 3.13 6.98 -12.91
CA GLU A 159 4.58 6.91 -13.12
C GLU A 159 5.19 8.20 -13.71
N ARG A 160 4.38 9.17 -14.12
CA ARG A 160 4.85 10.51 -14.50
C ARG A 160 5.33 11.31 -13.29
N LEU A 161 4.82 11.00 -12.10
CA LEU A 161 5.20 11.63 -10.83
C LEU A 161 6.62 11.25 -10.37
N ASP A 162 7.28 10.27 -11.00
CA ASP A 162 8.64 9.82 -10.67
C ASP A 162 9.73 10.85 -11.06
N GLY A 163 9.38 11.95 -11.76
CA GLY A 163 10.31 12.93 -12.37
C GLY A 163 10.77 14.12 -11.52
N ASP A 164 10.28 14.27 -10.28
CA ASP A 164 10.34 15.47 -9.41
C ASP A 164 9.65 16.72 -10.00
N ASP A 165 9.86 17.01 -11.28
CA ASP A 165 9.29 18.15 -11.99
C ASP A 165 7.77 18.20 -11.92
N VAL A 166 7.10 17.05 -12.09
CA VAL A 166 5.63 16.93 -12.01
C VAL A 166 5.13 16.72 -10.58
N TYR A 167 5.94 16.12 -9.70
CA TYR A 167 5.49 15.72 -8.36
C TYR A 167 5.11 16.92 -7.48
N ALA A 168 6.02 17.88 -7.35
CA ALA A 168 5.79 19.04 -6.49
C ALA A 168 4.56 19.87 -6.94
N PRO A 169 4.41 20.20 -8.24
CA PRO A 169 3.16 20.80 -8.72
C PRO A 169 1.92 19.94 -8.46
N ALA A 170 2.01 18.61 -8.57
CA ALA A 170 0.86 17.75 -8.29
C ALA A 170 0.43 17.82 -6.82
N VAL A 171 1.40 17.88 -5.89
CA VAL A 171 1.13 18.13 -4.47
C VAL A 171 0.40 19.47 -4.28
N GLU A 172 0.85 20.54 -4.94
CA GLU A 172 0.16 21.85 -4.92
C GLU A 172 -1.27 21.77 -5.45
N PHE A 173 -1.52 20.94 -6.48
CA PHE A 173 -2.86 20.72 -7.03
C PHE A 173 -3.74 19.74 -6.23
N GLY A 174 -3.25 19.22 -5.10
CA GLY A 174 -4.05 18.38 -4.20
C GLY A 174 -3.84 16.87 -4.38
N LEU A 175 -2.67 16.43 -4.86
CA LEU A 175 -2.34 15.01 -5.02
C LEU A 175 -2.62 14.16 -3.77
N TYR A 176 -2.24 14.64 -2.59
CA TYR A 176 -2.45 13.87 -1.35
C TYR A 176 -3.92 13.73 -0.98
N ALA A 177 -4.75 14.75 -1.23
CA ALA A 177 -6.19 14.64 -1.07
C ALA A 177 -6.79 13.62 -2.04
N ALA A 178 -6.31 13.60 -3.29
CA ALA A 178 -6.72 12.61 -4.28
C ALA A 178 -6.31 11.17 -3.88
N PHE A 179 -5.07 10.99 -3.41
CA PHE A 179 -4.59 9.69 -2.89
C PHE A 179 -5.46 9.20 -1.74
N ARG A 180 -5.79 10.07 -0.78
CA ARG A 180 -6.69 9.74 0.33
C ARG A 180 -8.08 9.35 -0.14
N ALA A 181 -8.66 10.07 -1.10
CA ALA A 181 -9.97 9.76 -1.64
C ALA A 181 -9.99 8.36 -2.29
N VAL A 182 -8.96 8.02 -3.07
CA VAL A 182 -8.83 6.69 -3.68
C VAL A 182 -8.61 5.61 -2.61
N LEU A 183 -7.72 5.83 -1.63
CA LEU A 183 -7.52 4.87 -0.53
C LEU A 183 -8.80 4.62 0.25
N ARG A 184 -9.57 5.68 0.54
CA ARG A 184 -10.85 5.57 1.24
C ARG A 184 -11.84 4.70 0.45
N ALA A 185 -11.94 4.88 -0.86
CA ALA A 185 -12.77 4.03 -1.71
C ALA A 185 -12.32 2.55 -1.66
N GLN A 186 -11.03 2.28 -1.50
CA GLN A 186 -10.50 0.92 -1.36
C GLN A 186 -10.63 0.32 0.05
N THR A 187 -11.20 1.06 1.01
CA THR A 187 -11.57 0.48 2.31
C THR A 187 -12.90 -0.28 2.25
N ASP A 188 -13.73 -0.03 1.22
CA ASP A 188 -14.97 -0.74 0.99
C ASP A 188 -14.68 -2.15 0.42
N PHE A 189 -15.02 -3.16 1.22
CA PHE A 189 -14.81 -4.56 0.87
C PHE A 189 -15.65 -4.99 -0.34
N GLN A 190 -16.92 -4.57 -0.44
CA GLN A 190 -17.80 -5.02 -1.52
C GLN A 190 -17.39 -4.37 -2.84
N ALA A 191 -17.06 -3.08 -2.81
CA ALA A 191 -16.57 -2.38 -4.01
C ALA A 191 -15.25 -2.99 -4.52
N LEU A 192 -14.30 -3.26 -3.62
CA LEU A 192 -13.02 -3.84 -4.00
C LEU A 192 -13.15 -5.30 -4.44
N LEU A 193 -14.04 -6.06 -3.82
CA LEU A 193 -14.33 -7.43 -4.23
C LEU A 193 -14.98 -7.47 -5.62
N GLN A 194 -15.98 -6.62 -5.85
CA GLN A 194 -16.63 -6.48 -7.16
C GLN A 194 -15.59 -6.17 -8.24
N LEU A 195 -14.61 -5.31 -7.94
CA LEU A 195 -13.53 -4.98 -8.85
C LEU A 195 -12.74 -6.23 -9.30
N TYR A 196 -12.32 -7.07 -8.35
CA TYR A 196 -11.60 -8.30 -8.67
C TYR A 196 -12.49 -9.36 -9.32
N THR A 197 -13.75 -9.48 -8.94
CA THR A 197 -14.67 -10.46 -9.54
C THR A 197 -15.23 -10.03 -10.90
N SER A 198 -15.04 -8.78 -11.32
CA SER A 198 -15.51 -8.23 -12.60
C SER A 198 -14.41 -8.18 -13.68
N ASN A 199 -13.32 -8.94 -13.51
CA ASN A 199 -12.13 -8.94 -14.38
C ASN A 199 -11.39 -7.60 -14.47
N CYS A 200 -11.59 -6.72 -13.49
CA CYS A 200 -10.87 -5.46 -13.38
C CYS A 200 -9.72 -5.62 -12.38
N GLU A 201 -8.58 -6.11 -12.85
CA GLU A 201 -7.46 -6.50 -11.99
C GLU A 201 -6.52 -5.34 -11.60
N CYS A 202 -7.06 -4.21 -11.17
CA CYS A 202 -6.26 -3.02 -10.86
C CYS A 202 -6.55 -2.47 -9.47
N SER A 203 -5.54 -2.47 -8.59
CA SER A 203 -5.62 -1.78 -7.30
C SER A 203 -4.71 -0.55 -7.29
N PHE A 204 -5.25 0.59 -6.90
CA PHE A 204 -4.45 1.79 -6.65
C PHE A 204 -3.30 1.53 -5.65
N LEU A 205 -3.52 0.72 -4.61
CA LEU A 205 -2.48 0.33 -3.65
C LEU A 205 -1.23 -0.26 -4.32
N GLN A 206 -1.40 -1.04 -5.39
CA GLN A 206 -0.27 -1.60 -6.12
C GLN A 206 0.58 -0.50 -6.76
N HIS A 207 -0.07 0.51 -7.32
CA HIS A 207 0.59 1.64 -7.95
C HIS A 207 1.21 2.57 -6.91
N LEU A 208 0.49 2.88 -5.83
CA LEU A 208 0.88 3.88 -4.85
C LEU A 208 2.29 3.63 -4.27
N ALA A 209 2.59 2.40 -3.87
CA ALA A 209 3.92 2.06 -3.34
C ALA A 209 5.02 1.95 -4.42
N CYS A 210 4.64 1.71 -5.68
CA CYS A 210 5.57 1.38 -6.77
C CYS A 210 5.87 2.54 -7.72
N THR A 211 5.01 3.57 -7.77
CA THR A 211 5.13 4.68 -8.73
C THR A 211 5.39 6.03 -8.06
N PRO A 212 4.43 6.73 -7.42
CA PRO A 212 4.64 8.10 -6.95
C PRO A 212 5.68 8.21 -5.83
N PHE A 213 5.86 7.15 -5.05
CA PHE A 213 6.76 7.14 -3.91
C PHE A 213 8.00 6.26 -4.12
N ARG A 214 8.43 6.08 -5.36
CA ARG A 214 9.62 5.27 -5.66
C ARG A 214 10.94 6.01 -5.50
N GLY A 215 10.97 7.34 -5.39
CA GLY A 215 12.10 8.14 -4.88
C GLY A 215 13.42 8.16 -5.61
N GLU A 216 13.58 7.31 -6.62
CA GLU A 216 14.70 7.35 -7.52
C GLU A 216 14.17 7.39 -8.94
N ARG A 217 14.53 8.46 -9.67
CA ARG A 217 14.48 8.50 -11.14
C ARG A 217 15.04 7.18 -11.66
N ARG A 218 14.14 6.32 -12.15
CA ARG A 218 14.39 5.00 -12.74
C ARG A 218 15.81 4.47 -12.57
N SER A 219 15.97 3.53 -11.66
CA SER A 219 17.18 2.71 -11.65
C SER A 219 17.43 2.03 -13.00
N ARG A 220 18.71 1.78 -13.29
CA ARG A 220 19.20 1.04 -14.48
C ARG A 220 18.57 -0.35 -14.68
N ALA A 221 17.79 -0.87 -13.72
CA ALA A 221 17.24 -2.24 -13.70
C ALA A 221 15.72 -2.35 -13.94
N GLY A 222 15.03 -1.29 -14.39
CA GLY A 222 13.59 -1.35 -14.70
C GLY A 222 12.68 -1.15 -13.49
N THR A 223 11.38 -1.39 -13.64
CA THR A 223 10.27 -1.06 -12.72
C THR A 223 10.01 -2.06 -11.60
N GLY A 224 10.85 -3.08 -11.40
CA GLY A 224 10.44 -4.26 -10.63
C GLY A 224 10.91 -4.40 -9.17
N SER A 225 11.33 -3.35 -8.46
CA SER A 225 11.80 -3.53 -7.08
C SER A 225 11.38 -2.43 -6.11
N PHE A 226 10.75 -2.86 -5.01
CA PHE A 226 10.36 -2.07 -3.83
C PHE A 226 11.55 -1.46 -3.05
N SER A 227 12.79 -1.83 -3.39
CA SER A 227 14.01 -1.42 -2.68
C SER A 227 14.38 0.07 -2.77
N LYS A 228 13.52 0.90 -3.39
CA LYS A 228 13.83 2.29 -3.75
C LYS A 228 12.91 3.34 -3.15
N ALA A 229 11.90 2.94 -2.37
CA ALA A 229 10.93 3.84 -1.74
C ALA A 229 11.50 5.20 -1.27
N ASP A 230 10.84 6.30 -1.68
CA ASP A 230 11.13 7.68 -1.27
C ASP A 230 10.63 7.95 0.14
N GLY A 231 11.47 7.72 1.15
CA GLY A 231 11.10 7.97 2.54
C GLY A 231 10.52 9.38 2.77
N GLN A 232 11.01 10.39 2.05
CA GLN A 232 10.58 11.78 2.21
C GLN A 232 9.18 12.01 1.65
N ARG A 233 8.91 11.63 0.40
CA ARG A 233 7.57 11.78 -0.19
C ARG A 233 6.51 10.99 0.57
N PHE A 234 6.88 9.82 1.12
CA PHE A 234 5.99 9.04 1.99
C PHE A 234 5.71 9.77 3.30
N ALA A 235 6.74 10.32 3.95
CA ALA A 235 6.59 11.09 5.17
C ALA A 235 5.67 12.30 4.95
N GLU A 236 5.89 13.05 3.86
CA GLU A 236 5.04 14.20 3.47
C GLU A 236 3.58 13.78 3.25
N PHE A 237 3.33 12.64 2.62
CA PHE A 237 1.97 12.11 2.49
C PHE A 237 1.35 11.75 3.84
N VAL A 238 2.10 11.08 4.72
CA VAL A 238 1.63 10.75 6.08
C VAL A 238 1.32 12.02 6.88
N ASP A 239 2.15 13.06 6.74
CA ASP A 239 1.95 14.33 7.44
C ASP A 239 0.84 15.19 6.83
N SER A 240 0.47 14.93 5.57
CA SER A 240 -0.59 15.68 4.88
C SER A 240 -1.98 15.54 5.53
N SER A 241 -2.23 14.46 6.29
CA SER A 241 -3.45 14.32 7.09
C SER A 241 -3.31 13.33 8.24
N ASP A 242 -4.10 13.54 9.28
CA ASP A 242 -4.09 12.69 10.48
C ASP A 242 -4.51 11.23 10.21
N ASP A 243 -5.31 10.98 9.17
CA ASP A 243 -5.84 9.67 8.78
C ASP A 243 -5.12 9.02 7.57
N ALA A 244 -4.08 9.65 7.00
CA ALA A 244 -3.42 9.17 5.78
C ALA A 244 -2.86 7.75 5.95
N TRP A 245 -2.17 7.51 7.07
CA TRP A 245 -1.64 6.19 7.43
C TRP A 245 -2.76 5.17 7.67
N GLU A 246 -3.77 5.55 8.46
CA GLU A 246 -4.90 4.67 8.77
C GLU A 246 -5.67 4.23 7.52
N LEU A 247 -5.89 5.14 6.57
CA LEU A 247 -6.53 4.82 5.30
C LEU A 247 -5.69 3.83 4.48
N TRP A 248 -4.37 4.01 4.42
CA TRP A 248 -3.49 3.08 3.72
C TRP A 248 -3.53 1.68 4.36
N LEU A 249 -3.32 1.62 5.66
CA LEU A 249 -3.32 0.35 6.39
C LEU A 249 -4.69 -0.36 6.28
N ALA A 250 -5.79 0.39 6.39
CA ALA A 250 -7.15 -0.14 6.24
C ALA A 250 -7.41 -0.66 4.82
N ALA A 251 -7.06 0.11 3.78
CA ALA A 251 -7.24 -0.32 2.39
C ALA A 251 -6.40 -1.57 2.09
N THR A 252 -5.19 -1.66 2.63
CA THR A 252 -4.33 -2.86 2.49
C THR A 252 -4.94 -4.07 3.20
N ALA A 253 -5.49 -3.89 4.40
CA ALA A 253 -6.19 -4.96 5.11
C ALA A 253 -7.46 -5.41 4.37
N THR A 254 -8.23 -4.48 3.78
CA THR A 254 -9.38 -4.80 2.94
C THR A 254 -8.97 -5.59 1.71
N LEU A 255 -7.88 -5.20 1.03
CA LEU A 255 -7.34 -5.92 -0.12
C LEU A 255 -6.93 -7.36 0.23
N VAL A 256 -6.24 -7.56 1.35
CA VAL A 256 -5.89 -8.92 1.83
C VAL A 256 -7.15 -9.75 2.07
N ARG A 257 -8.18 -9.17 2.69
CA ARG A 257 -9.46 -9.87 2.90
C ARG A 257 -10.12 -10.27 1.58
N VAL A 258 -10.14 -9.37 0.59
CA VAL A 258 -10.68 -9.64 -0.75
C VAL A 258 -9.90 -10.77 -1.42
N CYS A 259 -8.57 -10.75 -1.34
CA CYS A 259 -7.70 -11.79 -1.89
C CYS A 259 -8.02 -13.19 -1.32
N THR A 260 -8.30 -13.26 -0.02
CA THR A 260 -8.63 -14.52 0.67
C THR A 260 -10.13 -14.85 0.66
N ASP A 261 -10.98 -14.04 0.02
CA ASP A 261 -12.40 -14.36 -0.13
C ASP A 261 -12.54 -15.52 -1.12
N ARG A 262 -13.36 -16.52 -0.78
CA ARG A 262 -13.55 -17.73 -1.59
C ARG A 262 -13.96 -17.44 -3.04
N ARG A 263 -14.68 -16.35 -3.30
CA ARG A 263 -15.08 -15.95 -4.66
C ARG A 263 -13.88 -15.55 -5.53
N VAL A 264 -12.87 -14.94 -4.91
CA VAL A 264 -11.60 -14.61 -5.57
C VAL A 264 -10.70 -15.82 -5.59
N ALA A 265 -10.49 -16.50 -4.46
CA ALA A 265 -9.58 -17.63 -4.32
C ALA A 265 -9.93 -18.83 -5.21
N SER A 266 -11.23 -19.06 -5.49
CA SER A 266 -11.66 -20.11 -6.42
C SER A 266 -11.35 -19.81 -7.89
N GLN A 267 -11.03 -18.56 -8.25
CA GLN A 267 -10.69 -18.14 -9.61
C GLN A 267 -9.18 -17.97 -9.74
N ARG A 268 -8.48 -19.01 -10.23
CA ARG A 268 -7.01 -19.06 -10.24
C ARG A 268 -6.31 -17.81 -10.78
N ILE A 269 -6.77 -17.26 -11.91
CA ILE A 269 -6.15 -16.09 -12.55
C ILE A 269 -6.37 -14.85 -11.67
N THR A 270 -7.63 -14.56 -11.35
CA THR A 270 -8.04 -13.46 -10.47
C THR A 270 -7.34 -13.50 -9.12
N HIS A 271 -7.28 -14.68 -8.48
CA HIS A 271 -6.57 -14.90 -7.23
C HIS A 271 -5.08 -14.63 -7.36
N THR A 272 -4.43 -15.13 -8.40
CA THR A 272 -3.00 -14.87 -8.64
C THR A 272 -2.70 -13.37 -8.70
N VAL A 273 -3.54 -12.61 -9.39
CA VAL A 273 -3.35 -11.17 -9.53
C VAL A 273 -3.70 -10.43 -8.23
N CYS A 274 -4.80 -10.79 -7.57
CA CYS A 274 -5.19 -10.20 -6.29
C CYS A 274 -4.16 -10.49 -5.18
N HIS A 275 -3.62 -11.71 -5.14
CA HIS A 275 -2.59 -12.14 -4.20
C HIS A 275 -1.29 -11.41 -4.44
N ARG A 276 -0.83 -11.32 -5.70
CA ARG A 276 0.33 -10.51 -6.07
C ARG A 276 0.16 -9.07 -5.61
N THR A 277 -1.00 -8.47 -5.88
CA THR A 277 -1.31 -7.09 -5.50
C THR A 277 -1.35 -6.91 -3.98
N SER A 278 -1.92 -7.87 -3.24
CA SER A 278 -1.94 -7.87 -1.77
C SER A 278 -0.54 -7.95 -1.19
N ARG A 279 0.27 -8.89 -1.68
CA ARG A 279 1.69 -9.04 -1.31
C ARG A 279 2.47 -7.77 -1.60
N ASP A 280 2.32 -7.21 -2.80
CA ASP A 280 3.02 -6.00 -3.23
C ASP A 280 2.64 -4.79 -2.36
N SER A 281 1.36 -4.68 -1.98
CA SER A 281 0.87 -3.62 -1.09
C SER A 281 1.43 -3.75 0.32
N LEU A 282 1.46 -4.97 0.88
CA LEU A 282 2.06 -5.25 2.18
C LEU A 282 3.58 -5.03 2.17
N CYS A 283 4.27 -5.49 1.11
CA CYS A 283 5.70 -5.26 0.92
C CYS A 283 6.02 -3.76 0.82
N GLY A 284 5.13 -2.98 0.17
CA GLY A 284 5.17 -1.53 0.19
C GLY A 284 5.17 -0.97 1.61
N LEU A 285 4.21 -1.38 2.45
CA LEU A 285 4.16 -0.97 3.87
C LEU A 285 5.42 -1.37 4.65
N VAL A 286 5.96 -2.57 4.41
CA VAL A 286 7.21 -3.04 5.04
C VAL A 286 8.42 -2.19 4.61
N CYS A 287 8.48 -1.82 3.33
CA CYS A 287 9.57 -1.01 2.80
C CYS A 287 9.54 0.41 3.35
N ILE A 288 8.36 1.00 3.54
CA ILE A 288 8.25 2.37 4.07
C ILE A 288 8.51 2.43 5.55
N LEU A 289 8.08 1.45 6.34
CA LEU A 289 8.44 1.38 7.76
C LEU A 289 9.92 1.06 7.97
N ALA A 290 10.66 0.64 6.94
CA ALA A 290 12.12 0.59 7.02
C ALA A 290 12.76 1.99 7.00
N ARG A 291 12.03 3.01 6.53
CA ARG A 291 12.51 4.38 6.38
C ARG A 291 12.34 5.15 7.68
N ARG A 292 13.43 5.75 8.15
CA ARG A 292 13.43 6.54 9.39
C ARG A 292 12.55 7.77 9.27
N GLU A 293 12.54 8.42 8.12
CA GLU A 293 11.75 9.62 7.84
C GLU A 293 10.24 9.35 8.01
N VAL A 294 9.79 8.18 7.52
CA VAL A 294 8.39 7.73 7.66
C VAL A 294 8.08 7.35 9.11
N ALA A 295 9.00 6.69 9.80
CA ALA A 295 8.84 6.38 11.22
C ALA A 295 8.73 7.66 12.08
N GLU A 296 9.55 8.67 11.78
CA GLU A 296 9.46 9.97 12.45
C GLU A 296 8.10 10.63 12.21
N ALA A 297 7.59 10.66 10.98
CA ALA A 297 6.24 11.19 10.68
C ALA A 297 5.10 10.44 11.40
N LEU A 298 5.25 9.14 11.63
CA LEU A 298 4.22 8.32 12.27
C LEU A 298 4.24 8.37 13.81
N PHE A 299 5.43 8.40 14.40
CA PHE A 299 5.65 8.09 15.81
C PHE A 299 6.32 9.20 16.61
N ALA A 300 6.99 10.17 15.97
CA ALA A 300 7.58 11.29 16.68
C ALA A 300 6.52 12.36 16.95
N SER A 301 6.58 12.94 18.14
CA SER A 301 5.72 14.08 18.47
C SER A 301 6.17 15.32 17.70
N ARG A 302 5.23 15.98 17.02
CA ARG A 302 5.42 17.16 16.18
C ARG A 302 5.77 18.40 17.00
N ASP A 303 5.09 18.60 18.12
CA ASP A 303 5.23 19.79 18.98
C ASP A 303 5.56 19.45 20.45
N GLY A 304 5.66 18.16 20.78
CA GLY A 304 5.92 17.70 22.15
C GLY A 304 4.72 17.82 23.10
N SER A 305 3.56 18.28 22.62
CA SER A 305 2.35 18.46 23.42
C SER A 305 1.76 17.12 23.85
N ASP A 306 1.03 17.13 24.97
CA ASP A 306 0.36 15.91 25.44
C ASP A 306 -0.80 15.49 24.53
N ALA A 307 -1.41 16.45 23.83
CA ALA A 307 -2.45 16.19 22.83
C ALA A 307 -1.88 15.39 21.63
N ASP A 308 -0.74 15.82 21.10
CA ASP A 308 -0.07 15.15 19.99
C ASP A 308 0.47 13.76 20.39
N LYS A 309 1.07 13.63 21.58
CA LYS A 309 1.44 12.32 22.13
C LYS A 309 0.23 11.39 22.30
N ALA A 310 -0.90 11.91 22.79
CA ALA A 310 -2.13 11.14 22.94
C ALA A 310 -2.68 10.69 21.57
N PHE A 311 -2.59 11.56 20.56
CA PHE A 311 -2.96 11.26 19.19
C PHE A 311 -2.10 10.14 18.58
N ILE A 312 -0.77 10.22 18.70
CA ILE A 312 0.18 9.20 18.22
C ILE A 312 -0.08 7.86 18.92
N LYS A 313 -0.29 7.88 20.25
CA LYS A 313 -0.66 6.69 21.02
C LYS A 313 -1.96 6.07 20.52
N ALA A 314 -2.98 6.89 20.27
CA ALA A 314 -4.27 6.43 19.75
C ALA A 314 -4.15 5.82 18.34
N ARG A 315 -3.37 6.44 17.44
CA ARG A 315 -3.03 5.89 16.12
C ARG A 315 -2.38 4.53 16.25
N ALA A 316 -1.31 4.43 17.04
CA ALA A 316 -0.59 3.17 17.27
C ALA A 316 -1.51 2.07 17.80
N GLN A 317 -2.42 2.41 18.71
CA GLN A 317 -3.37 1.44 19.27
C GLN A 317 -4.44 1.00 18.25
N ARG A 318 -4.91 1.89 17.37
CA ARG A 318 -5.80 1.53 16.25
C ARG A 318 -5.07 0.63 15.24
N SER A 319 -3.85 0.98 14.84
CA SER A 319 -3.04 0.17 13.93
C SER A 319 -2.77 -1.22 14.50
N ALA A 320 -2.39 -1.32 15.78
CA ALA A 320 -2.16 -2.60 16.45
C ALA A 320 -3.42 -3.49 16.47
N LYS A 321 -4.60 -2.90 16.75
CA LYS A 321 -5.88 -3.62 16.69
C LYS A 321 -6.19 -4.12 15.28
N LEU A 322 -5.92 -3.34 14.25
CA LEU A 322 -6.13 -3.75 12.86
C LEU A 322 -5.17 -4.87 12.44
N LEU A 323 -3.87 -4.75 12.77
CA LEU A 323 -2.86 -5.78 12.53
C LEU A 323 -3.22 -7.09 13.24
N LYS A 324 -3.71 -7.02 14.49
CA LYS A 324 -4.24 -8.18 15.21
C LYS A 324 -5.35 -8.87 14.41
N LYS A 325 -6.38 -8.12 14.02
CA LYS A 325 -7.52 -8.66 13.26
C LYS A 325 -7.05 -9.31 11.95
N LEU A 326 -6.07 -8.71 11.28
CA LEU A 326 -5.51 -9.24 10.05
C LEU A 326 -4.73 -10.54 10.27
N LEU A 327 -3.93 -10.63 11.33
CA LEU A 327 -3.22 -11.86 11.71
C LEU A 327 -4.17 -12.96 12.17
N ASP A 328 -5.24 -12.63 12.90
CA ASP A 328 -6.28 -13.60 13.26
C ASP A 328 -7.01 -14.13 12.03
N HIS A 329 -7.31 -13.26 11.06
CA HIS A 329 -7.93 -13.63 9.78
C HIS A 329 -7.02 -14.55 8.96
N LEU A 330 -5.76 -14.19 8.78
CA LEU A 330 -4.78 -14.98 8.01
C LEU A 330 -4.47 -16.33 8.67
N ALA A 331 -4.49 -16.41 9.99
CA ALA A 331 -4.34 -17.67 10.70
C ALA A 331 -5.52 -18.65 10.48
N ALA A 332 -6.66 -18.16 10.01
CA ALA A 332 -7.81 -18.98 9.63
C ALA A 332 -7.89 -19.23 8.11
N THR A 333 -6.99 -18.64 7.33
CA THR A 333 -6.91 -18.76 5.87
C THR A 333 -6.23 -20.07 5.50
N SER A 334 -6.72 -20.73 4.44
CA SER A 334 -6.18 -21.99 3.93
C SER A 334 -4.95 -21.79 3.04
N GLU A 335 -4.21 -22.87 2.78
CA GLU A 335 -3.05 -22.84 1.86
C GLU A 335 -3.44 -22.43 0.43
N ASP A 336 -4.66 -22.74 -0.02
CA ASP A 336 -5.14 -22.33 -1.35
C ASP A 336 -5.42 -20.81 -1.40
N GLU A 337 -5.83 -20.22 -0.28
CA GLU A 337 -6.18 -18.80 -0.19
C GLU A 337 -4.94 -17.90 0.05
N ASP A 338 -3.96 -18.37 0.83
CA ASP A 338 -2.63 -17.73 1.01
C ASP A 338 -1.48 -18.74 0.86
N PRO A 339 -1.12 -19.11 -0.38
CA PRO A 339 -0.05 -20.09 -0.64
C PRO A 339 1.28 -19.70 0.00
N GLY A 340 1.85 -20.61 0.78
CA GLY A 340 3.09 -20.43 1.52
C GLY A 340 3.01 -19.40 2.65
N SER A 341 1.80 -19.03 3.09
CA SER A 341 1.55 -18.02 4.13
C SER A 341 2.26 -16.69 3.83
N ILE A 342 2.31 -16.30 2.56
CA ILE A 342 3.07 -15.13 2.08
C ILE A 342 2.47 -13.85 2.65
N LEU A 343 1.14 -13.72 2.66
CA LEU A 343 0.48 -12.55 3.22
C LEU A 343 0.67 -12.52 4.74
N GLU A 344 0.49 -13.66 5.43
CA GLU A 344 0.73 -13.77 6.87
C GLU A 344 2.18 -13.37 7.24
N GLY A 345 3.16 -13.84 6.48
CA GLY A 345 4.57 -13.50 6.69
C GLY A 345 4.85 -12.00 6.57
N ASN A 346 4.27 -11.33 5.56
CA ASN A 346 4.42 -9.89 5.41
C ASN A 346 3.71 -9.10 6.53
N VAL A 347 2.52 -9.54 6.97
CA VAL A 347 1.82 -8.89 8.09
C VAL A 347 2.58 -9.07 9.40
N ASN A 348 3.19 -10.23 9.64
CA ASN A 348 4.08 -10.43 10.78
C ASN A 348 5.30 -9.49 10.73
N GLN A 349 5.95 -9.36 9.58
CA GLN A 349 7.09 -8.45 9.41
C GLN A 349 6.69 -6.98 9.61
N LEU A 350 5.55 -6.57 9.04
CA LEU A 350 4.98 -5.23 9.23
C LEU A 350 4.70 -4.95 10.71
N THR A 351 4.10 -5.92 11.40
CA THR A 351 3.79 -5.84 12.84
C THR A 351 5.07 -5.68 13.67
N ALA A 352 6.11 -6.44 13.36
CA ALA A 352 7.39 -6.36 14.05
C ALA A 352 8.10 -5.02 13.84
N GLN A 353 8.06 -4.44 12.63
CA GLN A 353 8.59 -3.10 12.38
C GLN A 353 7.81 -2.03 13.15
N PHE A 354 6.48 -2.13 13.15
CA PHE A 354 5.61 -1.21 13.89
C PHE A 354 5.87 -1.27 15.40
N ALA A 355 6.05 -2.49 15.96
CA ALA A 355 6.43 -2.71 17.35
C ALA A 355 7.79 -2.08 17.68
N TYR A 356 8.79 -2.29 16.83
CA TYR A 356 10.12 -1.69 16.98
C TYR A 356 10.03 -0.16 17.09
N TRP A 357 9.31 0.50 16.19
CA TRP A 357 9.23 1.96 16.20
C TRP A 357 8.41 2.51 17.36
N CYS A 358 7.32 1.83 17.76
CA CYS A 358 6.58 2.20 18.97
C CYS A 358 7.48 2.17 20.22
N GLN A 359 8.38 1.19 20.31
CA GLN A 359 9.38 1.11 21.38
C GLN A 359 10.43 2.22 21.25
N ALA A 360 11.02 2.40 20.06
CA ALA A 360 12.07 3.37 19.80
C ALA A 360 11.62 4.82 20.10
N HIS A 361 10.38 5.16 19.78
CA HIS A 361 9.78 6.47 20.02
C HIS A 361 9.02 6.58 21.35
N ARG A 362 9.02 5.54 22.18
CA ARG A 362 8.34 5.52 23.51
C ARG A 362 6.86 5.91 23.43
N VAL A 363 6.16 5.42 22.40
CA VAL A 363 4.74 5.75 22.13
C VAL A 363 3.80 5.30 23.26
N GLY A 364 4.24 4.36 24.11
CA GLY A 364 3.45 3.86 25.24
C GLY A 364 2.35 2.88 24.84
N VAL A 365 2.52 2.20 23.69
CA VAL A 365 1.71 1.06 23.26
C VAL A 365 2.61 -0.15 23.11
N ASP A 366 2.29 -1.22 23.84
CA ASP A 366 2.93 -2.53 23.69
C ASP A 366 2.23 -3.31 22.58
N ILE A 367 2.80 -3.25 21.37
CA ILE A 367 2.22 -3.86 20.17
C ILE A 367 2.13 -5.37 20.30
N ASP A 368 3.16 -6.03 20.83
CA ASP A 368 3.21 -7.49 20.99
C ASP A 368 2.10 -7.97 21.93
N ARG A 369 1.84 -7.22 23.01
CA ARG A 369 0.71 -7.49 23.92
C ARG A 369 -0.64 -7.28 23.26
N VAL A 370 -0.81 -6.23 22.45
CA VAL A 370 -2.09 -5.95 21.78
C VAL A 370 -2.40 -7.02 20.74
N VAL A 371 -1.41 -7.41 19.93
CA VAL A 371 -1.59 -8.47 18.93
C VAL A 371 -1.79 -9.83 19.62
N GLY A 372 -1.06 -10.09 20.69
CA GLY A 372 -1.34 -11.23 21.58
C GLY A 372 -1.13 -12.59 20.92
N LEU A 373 -0.11 -12.71 20.05
CA LEU A 373 0.27 -13.99 19.43
C LEU A 373 0.63 -15.03 20.51
N ARG A 374 0.32 -16.31 20.25
CA ARG A 374 0.57 -17.43 21.17
C ARG A 374 1.10 -18.65 20.42
N GLY A 375 1.74 -19.56 21.17
CA GLY A 375 2.21 -20.86 20.66
C GLY A 375 3.18 -20.72 19.48
N ALA A 376 3.02 -21.59 18.48
CA ALA A 376 3.88 -21.61 17.29
C ALA A 376 3.90 -20.26 16.52
N ARG A 377 2.77 -19.54 16.47
CA ARG A 377 2.71 -18.22 15.82
C ARG A 377 3.57 -17.19 16.54
N LYS A 378 3.56 -17.20 17.88
CA LYS A 378 4.45 -16.34 18.68
C LYS A 378 5.91 -16.68 18.44
N GLN A 379 6.25 -17.97 18.44
CA GLN A 379 7.62 -18.44 18.18
C GLN A 379 8.11 -18.04 16.79
N MET A 380 7.26 -18.16 15.77
CA MET A 380 7.55 -17.72 14.41
C MET A 380 7.75 -16.20 14.36
N TYR A 381 6.87 -15.42 14.98
CA TYR A 381 7.00 -13.97 15.04
C TYR A 381 8.32 -13.53 15.71
N GLU A 382 8.62 -14.05 16.91
CA GLU A 382 9.83 -13.69 17.67
C GLU A 382 11.10 -14.23 17.02
N GLY A 383 11.06 -15.46 16.48
CA GLY A 383 12.21 -16.14 15.89
C GLY A 383 12.52 -15.70 14.47
N LEU A 384 11.55 -15.18 13.71
CA LEU A 384 11.70 -14.85 12.29
C LEU A 384 11.36 -13.39 11.98
N ALA A 385 10.14 -12.96 12.28
CA ALA A 385 9.65 -11.65 11.85
C ALA A 385 10.40 -10.50 12.55
N VAL A 386 10.66 -10.61 13.86
CA VAL A 386 11.37 -9.60 14.65
C VAL A 386 12.81 -9.39 14.17
N PRO A 387 13.66 -10.44 13.99
CA PRO A 387 15.00 -10.26 13.45
C PRO A 387 15.01 -9.69 12.02
N LEU A 388 14.10 -10.15 11.15
CA LEU A 388 14.00 -9.62 9.78
C LEU A 388 13.55 -8.15 9.77
N ALA A 389 12.61 -7.77 10.62
CA ALA A 389 12.18 -6.38 10.76
C ALA A 389 13.34 -5.47 11.19
N ARG A 390 14.10 -5.87 12.22
CA ARG A 390 15.28 -5.14 12.70
C ARG A 390 16.33 -4.99 11.60
N ALA A 391 16.71 -6.08 10.95
CA ALA A 391 17.69 -6.04 9.86
C ALA A 391 17.24 -5.16 8.68
N THR A 392 15.95 -5.19 8.32
CA THR A 392 15.39 -4.31 7.29
C THR A 392 15.43 -2.84 7.70
N ILE A 393 15.11 -2.53 8.96
CA ILE A 393 15.17 -1.16 9.51
C ILE A 393 16.62 -0.65 9.56
N ASP A 394 17.55 -1.45 10.09
CA ASP A 394 18.97 -1.08 10.20
C ASP A 394 19.57 -0.77 8.82
N LYS A 395 19.11 -1.49 7.78
CA LYS A 395 19.51 -1.25 6.40
C LYS A 395 18.82 -0.02 5.77
N GLY A 396 17.68 0.40 6.29
CA GLY A 396 16.86 1.48 5.74
C GLY A 396 16.19 1.15 4.39
N ARG A 397 16.14 -0.14 4.03
CA ARG A 397 15.54 -0.68 2.78
C ARG A 397 15.39 -2.20 2.87
N ILE A 398 14.57 -2.78 1.98
CA ILE A 398 14.35 -4.23 1.93
C ILE A 398 15.65 -5.02 1.76
N LEU A 399 15.73 -6.17 2.44
CA LEU A 399 16.83 -7.12 2.30
C LEU A 399 16.74 -7.82 0.93
N ASN A 400 17.90 -8.00 0.29
CA ASN A 400 18.02 -8.88 -0.87
C ASN A 400 18.09 -10.34 -0.43
N SER A 401 17.97 -11.29 -1.36
CA SER A 401 17.96 -12.71 -1.03
C SER A 401 19.20 -13.20 -0.27
N SER A 402 20.37 -12.62 -0.53
CA SER A 402 21.60 -13.00 0.18
C SER A 402 21.59 -12.51 1.63
N GLU A 403 21.15 -11.27 1.85
CA GLU A 403 21.04 -10.66 3.18
C GLU A 403 19.95 -11.35 4.00
N SER A 404 18.78 -11.61 3.41
CA SER A 404 17.73 -12.39 4.08
C SER A 404 18.25 -13.76 4.50
N ARG A 405 18.97 -14.48 3.61
CA ARG A 405 19.60 -15.76 3.98
C ARG A 405 20.62 -15.63 5.10
N ALA A 406 21.40 -14.55 5.13
CA ALA A 406 22.36 -14.31 6.21
C ALA A 406 21.65 -14.10 7.56
N VAL A 407 20.57 -13.32 7.59
CA VAL A 407 19.72 -13.16 8.78
C VAL A 407 19.13 -14.50 9.21
N MET A 408 18.59 -15.28 8.27
CA MET A 408 18.07 -16.62 8.55
C MET A 408 19.13 -17.58 9.11
N ALA A 409 20.36 -17.53 8.59
CA ALA A 409 21.46 -18.33 9.08
C ALA A 409 21.88 -17.91 10.50
N ALA A 410 21.85 -16.61 10.81
CA ALA A 410 22.13 -16.11 12.15
C ALA A 410 21.04 -16.53 13.16
N ILE A 411 19.77 -16.45 12.77
CA ILE A 411 18.63 -16.94 13.57
C ILE A 411 18.85 -18.41 13.94
N ARG A 412 19.14 -19.27 12.94
CA ARG A 412 19.32 -20.72 13.15
C ARG A 412 20.51 -21.11 14.03
N ARG A 413 21.47 -20.22 14.26
CA ARG A 413 22.61 -20.48 15.16
C ARG A 413 22.27 -20.19 16.63
N ASN A 414 21.23 -19.38 16.86
CA ASN A 414 20.83 -18.93 18.18
C ASN A 414 19.65 -19.75 18.77
N PHE A 415 19.09 -20.66 17.98
CA PHE A 415 18.16 -21.71 18.39
C PHE A 415 18.88 -23.06 18.31
#